data_AF-A0AAP0NG77-F1
#
_entry.id   AF-A0AAP0NG77-F1
#
_cell.length_a   1.000
_cell.length_b   1.000
_cell.length_c   1.000
_cell.angle_alpha   90.00
_cell.angle_beta   90.00
_cell.angle_gamma   90.00
#
_symmetry.space_group_name_H-M   'P 1'
#
loop_
_entity.id
_entity.type
_entity.pdbx_description
1 polymer ?
#
loop_
_entity_poly.entity_id
_entity_poly.type
_entity_poly.pdbx_seq_one_letter_code
_entity_poly.pdbx_strand_id
1 'polypeptide(L)'
;MEFFNKAKAVRLKSHLNKYLLADEDEETVRQSRNGSSRQARWTVELVEGNSHLIRLKSCHGKYLTAADDHFLLGMTGKRVVQALPTSKKDSSTEWEPIREGYHVNLRTREGKFLRGQRRDAALEKLGDP
;
A
#
# COMPACT_ATOMS: atom_id res chain seq x y z
N MET A 1 15.15 1.85 -7.79
CA MET A 1 13.77 2.35 -7.59
C MET A 1 13.04 2.70 -8.90
N GLU A 2 13.45 2.17 -10.05
CA GLU A 2 12.78 2.42 -11.34
C GLU A 2 11.43 1.72 -11.50
N PHE A 3 11.01 0.88 -10.54
CA PHE A 3 9.77 0.13 -10.67
C PHE A 3 8.54 1.05 -10.64
N PHE A 4 8.52 2.04 -9.77
CA PHE A 4 7.39 2.95 -9.60
C PHE A 4 7.45 4.16 -10.52
N ASN A 5 8.64 4.53 -11.02
CA ASN A 5 8.81 5.61 -11.98
C ASN A 5 8.10 5.38 -13.33
N LYS A 6 7.74 4.12 -13.64
CA LYS A 6 7.02 3.78 -14.89
C LYS A 6 5.57 3.35 -14.67
N ALA A 7 5.14 3.10 -13.43
CA ALA A 7 3.83 2.53 -13.15
C ALA A 7 2.94 3.58 -12.49
N LYS A 8 1.96 4.11 -13.22
CA LYS A 8 0.97 5.05 -12.68
C LYS A 8 0.03 4.38 -11.66
N ALA A 9 -0.17 3.07 -11.78
CA ALA A 9 -1.00 2.31 -10.85
C ALA A 9 -0.46 0.89 -10.65
N VAL A 10 -0.73 0.34 -9.47
CA VAL A 10 -0.33 -1.01 -9.05
C VAL A 10 -1.49 -1.73 -8.39
N ARG A 11 -1.38 -3.06 -8.33
CA ARG A 11 -2.17 -3.91 -7.44
C ARG A 11 -1.24 -4.57 -6.43
N LEU A 12 -1.65 -4.56 -5.17
CA LEU A 12 -0.95 -5.22 -4.08
C LEU A 12 -1.48 -6.64 -3.95
N LYS A 13 -0.71 -7.64 -4.37
CA LYS A 13 -1.13 -9.05 -4.34
C LYS A 13 -0.35 -9.80 -3.25
N SER A 14 -1.02 -10.52 -2.37
CA SER A 14 -0.38 -11.40 -1.38
C SER A 14 -0.02 -12.77 -1.98
N HIS A 15 0.85 -13.52 -1.29
CA HIS A 15 1.19 -14.92 -1.59
C HIS A 15 -0.03 -15.85 -1.73
N LEU A 16 -1.13 -15.55 -1.04
CA LEU A 16 -2.39 -16.28 -1.16
C LEU A 16 -3.19 -15.92 -2.42
N ASN A 17 -2.57 -15.22 -3.38
CA ASN A 17 -3.21 -14.70 -4.58
C ASN A 17 -4.44 -13.81 -4.28
N LYS A 18 -4.40 -13.05 -3.17
CA LYS A 18 -5.44 -12.06 -2.83
C LYS A 18 -4.89 -10.66 -3.04
N TYR A 19 -5.70 -9.79 -3.62
CA TYR A 19 -5.39 -8.39 -3.81
C TYR A 19 -5.88 -7.57 -2.63
N LEU A 20 -5.17 -6.49 -2.29
CA LEU A 20 -5.63 -5.47 -1.37
C LEU A 20 -6.61 -4.55 -2.10
N LEU A 21 -7.83 -4.47 -1.58
CA LEU A 21 -8.92 -3.66 -2.11
C LEU A 21 -9.25 -2.55 -1.11
N ALA A 22 -9.51 -1.36 -1.61
CA ALA A 22 -10.22 -0.33 -0.86
C ALA A 22 -11.68 -0.73 -0.70
N ASP A 23 -12.16 -0.81 0.54
CA ASP A 23 -13.55 -1.16 0.83
C ASP A 23 -14.50 0.01 0.55
N GLU A 24 -15.78 -0.30 0.38
CA GLU A 24 -16.85 0.68 0.06
C GLU A 24 -17.19 1.58 1.26
N ASP A 25 -16.83 1.18 2.48
CA ASP A 25 -16.93 2.03 3.67
C ASP A 25 -15.96 3.24 3.64
N GLU A 26 -15.06 3.25 2.65
CA GLU A 26 -14.00 4.23 2.48
C GLU A 26 -13.10 4.45 3.70
N GLU A 27 -13.05 3.50 4.63
CA GLU A 27 -12.24 3.55 5.85
C GLU A 27 -11.32 2.33 5.91
N THR A 28 -11.85 1.15 5.60
CA THR A 28 -11.12 -0.10 5.72
C THR A 28 -10.55 -0.58 4.39
N VAL A 29 -9.63 -1.54 4.48
CA VAL A 29 -9.10 -2.25 3.32
C VAL A 29 -9.35 -3.74 3.52
N ARG A 30 -9.72 -4.41 2.44
CA ARG A 30 -10.09 -5.83 2.43
C ARG A 30 -9.23 -6.62 1.46
N GLN A 31 -9.18 -7.95 1.63
CA GLN A 31 -8.46 -8.82 0.70
C GLN A 31 -9.43 -9.66 -0.11
N SER A 32 -9.25 -9.68 -1.44
CA SER A 32 -10.10 -10.46 -2.35
C SER A 32 -9.30 -11.09 -3.48
N ARG A 33 -9.74 -12.24 -3.98
CA ARG A 33 -9.16 -12.82 -5.22
C ARG A 33 -9.53 -12.02 -6.47
N ASN A 34 -10.55 -11.16 -6.38
CA ASN A 34 -11.00 -10.33 -7.50
C ASN A 34 -10.11 -9.09 -7.68
N GLY A 35 -9.01 -9.26 -8.41
CA GLY A 35 -8.07 -8.18 -8.71
C GLY A 35 -8.52 -7.23 -9.83
N SER A 36 -9.53 -7.58 -10.63
CA SER A 36 -9.98 -6.72 -11.75
C SER A 36 -10.83 -5.54 -11.29
N SER A 37 -11.33 -5.53 -10.04
CA SER A 37 -12.09 -4.42 -9.49
C SER A 37 -11.26 -3.14 -9.45
N ARG A 38 -11.92 -1.99 -9.67
CA ARG A 38 -11.31 -0.66 -9.46
C ARG A 38 -10.80 -0.47 -8.03
N GLN A 39 -11.44 -1.14 -7.07
CA GLN A 39 -11.03 -1.15 -5.65
C GLN A 39 -9.63 -1.73 -5.44
N ALA A 40 -9.17 -2.64 -6.31
CA ALA A 40 -7.84 -3.24 -6.22
C ALA A 40 -6.75 -2.35 -6.84
N ARG A 41 -7.12 -1.25 -7.49
CA ARG A 41 -6.20 -0.35 -8.19
C ARG A 41 -5.74 0.77 -7.25
N TRP A 42 -4.44 0.80 -7.00
CA TRP A 42 -3.78 1.82 -6.20
C TRP A 42 -2.94 2.71 -7.11
N THR A 43 -3.26 3.99 -7.16
CA THR A 43 -2.49 4.98 -7.93
C THR A 43 -1.22 5.32 -7.16
N VAL A 44 -0.09 5.32 -7.85
CA VAL A 44 1.20 5.62 -7.24
C VAL A 44 1.46 7.11 -7.39
N GLU A 45 1.63 7.80 -6.27
CA GLU A 45 2.07 9.19 -6.23
C GLU A 45 3.44 9.27 -5.56
N LEU A 46 4.40 9.96 -6.16
CA LEU A 46 5.72 10.16 -5.56
C LEU A 46 5.63 11.28 -4.51
N VAL A 47 6.34 11.12 -3.39
CA VAL A 47 6.39 12.16 -2.35
C VAL A 47 7.32 13.29 -2.80
N GLU A 48 6.80 14.52 -2.82
CA GLU A 48 7.60 15.71 -3.11
C GLU A 48 8.74 15.85 -2.09
N GLY A 49 9.97 15.99 -2.58
CA GLY A 49 11.17 16.08 -1.76
C GLY A 49 11.78 14.75 -1.32
N ASN A 50 11.13 13.60 -1.59
CA ASN A 50 11.74 12.29 -1.39
C ASN A 50 11.25 11.25 -2.41
N SER A 51 12.03 11.04 -3.47
CA SER A 51 11.74 10.08 -4.53
C SER A 51 11.82 8.61 -4.11
N HIS A 52 12.29 8.34 -2.89
CA HIS A 52 12.30 7.00 -2.31
C HIS A 52 10.98 6.63 -1.63
N LEU A 53 10.10 7.61 -1.42
CA LEU A 53 8.80 7.41 -0.78
C LEU A 53 7.68 7.56 -1.80
N ILE A 54 6.66 6.71 -1.64
CA ILE A 54 5.45 6.72 -2.45
C ILE A 54 4.22 6.84 -1.56
N ARG A 55 3.15 7.39 -2.12
CA ARG A 55 1.79 7.35 -1.60
C ARG A 55 0.94 6.49 -2.53
N LEU A 56 0.06 5.70 -1.94
CA LEU A 56 -0.82 4.80 -2.68
C LEU A 56 -2.26 5.27 -2.51
N LYS A 57 -2.83 5.80 -3.58
CA LYS A 57 -4.17 6.38 -3.59
C LYS A 57 -5.21 5.38 -4.08
N SER A 58 -6.26 5.17 -3.31
CA SER A 58 -7.39 4.30 -3.64
C SER A 58 -8.27 4.93 -4.71
N CYS A 59 -9.22 4.14 -5.25
CA CYS A 59 -10.25 4.64 -6.15
C CYS A 59 -11.19 5.68 -5.52
N HIS A 60 -11.22 5.78 -4.19
CA HIS A 60 -12.00 6.79 -3.43
C HIS A 60 -11.21 8.09 -3.21
N GLY A 61 -9.98 8.19 -3.72
CA GLY A 61 -9.12 9.36 -3.54
C GLY A 61 -8.46 9.46 -2.17
N LYS A 62 -8.60 8.41 -1.33
CA LYS A 62 -7.94 8.28 -0.02
C LYS A 62 -6.61 7.56 -0.17
N TYR A 63 -5.74 7.67 0.83
CA TYR A 63 -4.42 7.06 0.80
C TYR A 63 -4.37 5.83 1.69
N LEU A 64 -3.56 4.86 1.28
CA LEU A 64 -3.19 3.73 2.12
C LEU A 64 -2.39 4.26 3.30
N THR A 65 -2.95 4.16 4.49
CA THR A 65 -2.43 4.78 5.72
C THR A 65 -2.12 3.71 6.75
N ALA A 66 -0.93 3.81 7.35
CA ALA A 66 -0.54 2.94 8.44
C ALA A 66 -1.17 3.43 9.76
N ALA A 67 -2.10 2.65 10.31
CA ALA A 67 -2.75 2.95 11.58
C ALA A 67 -1.93 2.40 12.75
N ASP A 68 -1.73 3.22 13.79
CA ASP A 68 -1.03 2.88 15.04
C ASP A 68 -1.95 2.17 16.05
N ASP A 69 -2.65 1.15 15.57
CA ASP A 69 -3.40 0.27 16.46
C ASP A 69 -2.39 -0.65 17.17
N HIS A 70 -2.04 -0.33 18.42
CA HIS A 70 -1.28 -1.19 19.31
C HIS A 70 -2.13 -2.42 19.67
N PHE A 71 -2.14 -3.44 18.81
CA PHE A 71 -2.81 -4.69 19.18
C PHE A 71 -1.89 -5.54 20.07
N LEU A 72 -2.40 -5.87 21.26
CA LEU A 72 -1.81 -6.79 22.22
C LEU A 72 -1.85 -8.23 21.68
N LEU A 73 -0.82 -9.03 22.00
CA LEU A 73 -0.63 -10.47 21.68
C LEU A 73 0.03 -10.79 20.33
N GLY A 74 1.36 -10.69 20.30
CA GLY A 74 2.23 -11.58 19.52
C GLY A 74 2.33 -11.40 18.00
N MET A 75 1.58 -10.48 17.38
CA MET A 75 1.68 -10.19 15.94
C MET A 75 2.39 -8.85 15.67
N THR A 76 3.49 -8.87 14.93
CA THR A 76 4.27 -7.67 14.52
C THR A 76 3.78 -7.13 13.17
N GLY A 77 3.37 -5.85 13.10
CA GLY A 77 3.04 -5.11 11.87
C GLY A 77 1.93 -4.06 12.07
N LYS A 78 1.92 -2.96 11.28
CA LYS A 78 0.86 -1.93 11.36
C LYS A 78 -0.40 -2.38 10.59
N ARG A 79 -1.58 -2.13 11.16
CA ARG A 79 -2.86 -2.23 10.42
C ARG A 79 -2.86 -1.14 9.35
N VAL A 80 -3.48 -1.42 8.20
CA VAL A 80 -3.68 -0.41 7.16
C VAL A 80 -5.16 -0.07 7.02
N VAL A 81 -5.40 1.20 6.77
CA VAL A 81 -6.71 1.80 6.52
C VAL A 81 -6.59 2.69 5.28
N GLN A 82 -7.72 3.18 4.77
CA GLN A 82 -7.73 4.25 3.80
C GLN A 82 -8.17 5.54 4.49
N ALA A 83 -7.31 6.56 4.46
CA ALA A 83 -7.61 7.83 5.10
C ALA A 83 -7.22 9.00 4.18
N LEU A 84 -7.88 10.14 4.38
CA LEU A 84 -7.37 11.39 3.83
C LEU A 84 -6.08 11.77 4.58
N PRO A 85 -5.10 12.42 3.91
CA PRO A 85 -3.94 12.93 4.62
C PRO A 85 -4.42 14.01 5.59
N THR A 86 -4.12 13.84 6.88
CA THR A 86 -4.53 14.82 7.89
C THR A 86 -3.69 16.10 7.81
N SER A 87 -2.48 16.01 7.25
CA SER A 87 -1.61 17.15 6.99
C SER A 87 -0.62 16.85 5.85
N LYS A 88 0.04 17.89 5.33
CA LYS A 88 1.13 17.72 4.34
C LYS A 88 2.33 16.92 4.89
N LYS A 89 2.48 16.82 6.21
CA LYS A 89 3.55 16.09 6.91
C LYS A 89 3.11 14.69 7.37
N ASP A 90 1.96 14.21 6.90
CA ASP A 90 1.40 12.95 7.36
C ASP A 90 2.17 11.74 6.82
N SER A 91 3.27 11.41 7.53
CA SER A 91 4.16 10.30 7.20
C SER A 91 3.51 8.92 7.33
N SER A 92 2.30 8.83 7.91
CA SER A 92 1.54 7.58 7.99
C SER A 92 1.00 7.14 6.61
N THR A 93 0.95 8.05 5.64
CA THR A 93 0.55 7.78 4.25
C THR A 93 1.73 7.44 3.32
N GLU A 94 2.96 7.55 3.85
CA GLU A 94 4.19 7.44 3.07
C GLU A 94 4.83 6.07 3.25
N TRP A 95 5.15 5.44 2.11
CA TRP A 95 5.68 4.09 2.05
C TRP A 95 6.99 4.07 1.28
N GLU A 96 7.99 3.41 1.85
CA GLU A 96 9.22 3.04 1.18
C GLU A 96 9.05 1.65 0.56
N PRO A 97 9.10 1.53 -0.78
CA PRO A 97 9.05 0.24 -1.44
C PRO A 97 10.43 -0.43 -1.44
N ILE A 98 10.53 -1.55 -0.72
CA ILE A 98 11.72 -2.40 -0.66
C ILE A 98 11.51 -3.60 -1.58
N ARG A 99 12.36 -3.74 -2.60
CA ARG A 99 12.32 -4.92 -3.48
C ARG A 99 13.12 -6.06 -2.85
N GLU A 100 12.49 -7.21 -2.70
CA GLU A 100 13.12 -8.46 -2.29
C GLU A 100 12.83 -9.53 -3.36
N GLY A 101 13.81 -9.77 -4.24
CA GLY A 101 13.64 -10.63 -5.41
C GLY A 101 12.52 -10.12 -6.34
N TYR A 102 11.48 -10.93 -6.50
CA TYR A 102 10.29 -10.62 -7.31
C TYR A 102 9.16 -9.93 -6.53
N HIS A 103 9.33 -9.79 -5.22
CA HIS A 103 8.35 -9.18 -4.32
C HIS A 103 8.76 -7.76 -3.97
N VAL A 104 7.77 -6.96 -3.56
CA VAL A 104 8.01 -5.62 -3.06
C VAL A 104 7.24 -5.43 -1.77
N ASN A 105 7.98 -5.11 -0.73
CA ASN A 105 7.46 -4.83 0.59
C ASN A 105 7.33 -3.31 0.79
N LEU A 106 6.26 -2.88 1.44
CA LEU A 106 6.01 -1.49 1.79
C LEU A 106 6.34 -1.28 3.26
N ARG A 107 7.27 -0.37 3.52
CA ARG A 107 7.77 -0.04 4.86
C ARG A 107 7.44 1.40 5.19
N THR A 108 7.02 1.68 6.42
CA THR A 108 6.85 3.04 6.90
C THR A 108 8.21 3.67 7.23
N ARG A 109 8.26 4.99 7.35
CA ARG A 109 9.48 5.71 7.77
C ARG A 109 10.09 5.19 9.09
N GLU A 110 9.24 4.69 9.99
CA GLU A 110 9.63 4.12 11.29
C GLU A 110 10.22 2.70 11.20
N GLY A 111 10.32 2.11 10.00
CA GLY A 111 10.85 0.75 9.85
C GLY A 111 9.83 -0.36 10.00
N LYS A 112 8.54 -0.04 10.16
CA LYS A 112 7.48 -1.06 10.28
C LYS A 112 6.93 -1.41 8.91
N PHE A 113 6.69 -2.70 8.67
CA PHE A 113 6.13 -3.19 7.40
C PHE A 113 4.59 -3.25 7.45
N LEU A 114 3.96 -3.11 6.28
CA LEU A 114 2.53 -3.30 6.11
C LEU A 114 2.11 -4.73 6.47
N ARG A 115 1.15 -4.90 7.39
CA ARG A 115 0.68 -6.22 7.83
C ARG A 115 -0.09 -6.94 6.71
N GLY A 116 0.31 -8.18 6.44
CA GLY A 116 -0.08 -8.96 5.25
C GLY A 116 1.10 -9.22 4.29
N GLN A 117 2.22 -8.52 4.50
CA GLN A 117 3.46 -8.64 3.70
C GLN A 117 4.61 -9.30 4.46
N ARG A 118 4.38 -9.85 5.67
CA ARG A 118 5.46 -10.44 6.48
C ARG A 118 6.07 -11.72 5.88
N ARG A 119 5.57 -12.22 4.75
CA ARG A 119 6.27 -13.26 3.97
C ARG A 119 6.31 -12.98 2.47
N ASP A 120 5.23 -12.75 1.75
CA ASP A 120 5.37 -12.48 0.30
C ASP A 120 4.17 -11.73 -0.26
N ALA A 121 4.41 -10.55 -0.83
CA ALA A 121 3.45 -9.83 -1.66
C ALA A 121 4.12 -9.38 -2.96
N ALA A 122 3.50 -9.72 -4.09
CA ALA A 122 3.91 -9.30 -5.41
C ALA A 122 3.18 -8.00 -5.78
N LEU A 123 3.92 -7.03 -6.29
CA LEU A 123 3.32 -5.88 -6.95
C LEU A 123 3.06 -6.20 -8.42
N GLU A 124 1.79 -6.20 -8.79
CA GLU A 124 1.40 -6.29 -10.18
C GLU A 124 1.26 -4.87 -10.73
N LYS A 125 2.13 -4.51 -11.68
CA LYS A 125 2.00 -3.25 -12.41
C LYS A 125 0.80 -3.34 -13.34
N LEU A 126 0.01 -2.27 -13.38
CA LEU A 126 -0.97 -2.10 -14.44
C LEU A 126 -0.29 -1.33 -15.58
N GLY A 127 -0.34 -1.88 -16.79
CA GLY A 127 0.05 -1.15 -17.99
C GLY A 127 -0.82 0.09 -18.18
N ASP A 128 -0.26 1.13 -18.79
CA ASP A 128 -1.05 2.27 -19.27
C ASP A 128 -2.12 1.78 -20.27
N PRO A 129 -3.33 2.37 -20.26
CA PRO A 129 -4.39 2.04 -21.21
C PRO A 129 -3.98 2.33 -22.66
#